data_AF-A0A5K7Z5K8-F1
#
_entry.id   AF-A0A5K7Z5K8-F1
#
_cell.length_a   1.000
_cell.length_b   1.000
_cell.length_c   1.000
_cell.angle_alpha   90.00
_cell.angle_beta   90.00
_cell.angle_gamma   90.00
#
_symmetry.space_group_name_H-M   'P 1'
#
loop_
_entity.id
_entity.type
_entity.pdbx_description
1 polymer ?
#
loop_
_entity_poly.entity_id
_entity_poly.type
_entity_poly.pdbx_seq_one_letter_code
_entity_poly.pdbx_strand_id
1 'polypeptide(L)'
;MVNREYRREMLYCGILNNGIVETALCYLPDNIWNQINGKIAITTLNSDACRLAQKICKHDEIVVLSPWIFTYIPAGACEADREFRYFIFCILHEIAHAILKHSPPEELSSKENEEQEDEADKYAIEWFNKYVLENARKGLTQINIEEIREIQEEYQRKTAQLINWG
;
A
#
# COMPACT_ATOMS: atom_id res chain seq x y z
N MET A 1 -23.68 3.14 8.87
CA MET A 1 -22.98 1.98 9.46
C MET A 1 -22.84 0.93 8.36
N VAL A 2 -21.70 0.89 7.67
CA VAL A 2 -21.40 -0.19 6.73
C VAL A 2 -21.00 -1.40 7.57
N ASN A 3 -21.70 -2.52 7.39
CA ASN A 3 -21.55 -3.72 8.21
C ASN A 3 -20.13 -4.29 8.01
N ARG A 4 -19.34 -4.41 9.10
CA ARG A 4 -17.95 -4.92 9.07
C ARG A 4 -17.86 -6.36 8.53
N GLU A 5 -18.97 -7.10 8.50
CA GLU A 5 -19.04 -8.42 7.88
C GLU A 5 -18.81 -8.40 6.36
N TYR A 6 -19.21 -7.33 5.65
CA TYR A 6 -18.93 -7.18 4.21
C TYR A 6 -17.44 -6.99 3.90
N ARG A 7 -16.63 -6.53 4.88
CA ARG A 7 -15.18 -6.40 4.68
C ARG A 7 -14.46 -7.75 4.56
N ARG A 8 -15.10 -8.87 4.94
CA ARG A 8 -14.49 -10.22 4.86
C ARG A 8 -14.66 -10.90 3.50
N GLU A 9 -15.55 -10.42 2.63
CA GLU A 9 -15.97 -11.19 1.44
C GLU A 9 -15.06 -11.06 0.20
N MET A 10 -14.01 -10.23 0.19
CA MET A 10 -13.15 -10.13 -1.00
C MET A 10 -11.69 -9.89 -0.62
N LEU A 11 -10.85 -10.93 -0.72
CA LEU A 11 -9.39 -10.85 -0.85
C LEU A 11 -8.86 -12.18 -1.40
N TYR A 12 -8.81 -12.35 -2.73
CA TYR A 12 -8.00 -13.41 -3.34
C TYR A 12 -6.53 -12.96 -3.37
N CYS A 13 -5.86 -13.03 -2.22
CA CYS A 13 -4.40 -12.89 -2.08
C CYS A 13 -3.71 -14.23 -2.36
N GLY A 14 -4.00 -14.87 -3.49
CA GLY A 14 -3.64 -16.27 -3.72
C GLY A 14 -4.55 -17.25 -2.95
N ILE A 15 -3.98 -18.32 -2.39
CA ILE A 15 -4.74 -19.46 -1.82
C ILE A 15 -5.25 -19.18 -0.37
N LEU A 16 -4.84 -18.10 0.29
CA LEU A 16 -5.13 -17.85 1.72
C LEU A 16 -5.41 -16.37 2.04
N ASN A 17 -6.22 -16.14 3.07
CA ASN A 17 -6.44 -14.81 3.67
C ASN A 17 -5.12 -14.21 4.19
N ASN A 18 -4.84 -12.94 3.88
CA ASN A 18 -3.67 -12.21 4.35
C ASN A 18 -4.07 -11.15 5.38
N GLY A 19 -3.95 -11.48 6.68
CA GLY A 19 -4.36 -10.60 7.78
C GLY A 19 -3.62 -9.26 7.84
N ILE A 20 -2.42 -9.17 7.25
CA ILE A 20 -1.65 -7.91 7.19
C ILE A 20 -2.30 -6.96 6.18
N VAL A 21 -2.69 -7.49 5.02
CA VAL A 21 -3.46 -6.73 4.02
C VAL A 21 -4.81 -6.30 4.59
N GLU A 22 -5.55 -7.20 5.23
CA GLU A 22 -6.83 -6.87 5.88
C GLU A 22 -6.68 -5.73 6.90
N THR A 23 -5.56 -5.75 7.63
CA THR A 23 -5.22 -4.68 8.57
C THR A 23 -4.98 -3.36 7.84
N ALA A 24 -4.18 -3.35 6.78
CA ALA A 24 -3.93 -2.15 5.98
C ALA A 24 -5.23 -1.55 5.41
N LEU A 25 -6.16 -2.38 4.95
CA LEU A 25 -7.45 -1.93 4.43
C LEU A 25 -8.33 -1.27 5.51
N CYS A 26 -8.11 -1.55 6.78
CA CYS A 26 -8.82 -0.86 7.86
C CYS A 26 -8.44 0.63 7.99
N TYR A 27 -7.29 1.04 7.45
CA TYR A 27 -6.81 2.41 7.48
C TYR A 27 -7.45 3.29 6.40
N LEU A 28 -8.17 2.70 5.45
CA LEU A 28 -8.86 3.48 4.42
C LEU A 28 -10.08 4.21 5.00
N PRO A 29 -10.29 5.48 4.62
CA PRO A 29 -11.54 6.16 4.86
C PRO A 29 -12.73 5.44 4.22
N ASP A 30 -13.89 5.44 4.88
CA ASP A 30 -15.10 4.73 4.40
C ASP A 30 -15.51 5.17 2.98
N ASN A 31 -15.34 6.44 2.61
CA ASN A 31 -15.65 6.92 1.26
C ASN A 31 -14.74 6.30 0.20
N ILE A 32 -13.46 6.10 0.50
CA ILE A 32 -12.50 5.45 -0.39
C ILE A 32 -12.82 3.96 -0.49
N TRP A 33 -13.10 3.31 0.64
CA TRP A 33 -13.52 1.91 0.68
C TRP A 33 -14.75 1.64 -0.21
N ASN A 34 -15.77 2.49 -0.10
CA ASN A 34 -16.99 2.38 -0.90
C ASN A 34 -16.74 2.60 -2.39
N GLN A 35 -15.78 3.45 -2.75
CA GLN A 35 -15.39 3.69 -4.15
C GLN A 35 -14.72 2.46 -4.78
N ILE A 36 -13.96 1.70 -3.99
CA ILE A 36 -13.27 0.48 -4.44
C ILE A 36 -14.25 -0.72 -4.53
N ASN A 37 -15.37 -0.65 -3.80
CA ASN A 37 -16.44 -1.65 -3.83
C ASN A 37 -15.94 -3.11 -3.66
N GLY A 38 -14.94 -3.31 -2.80
CA GLY A 38 -14.39 -4.64 -2.48
C GLY A 38 -13.47 -5.25 -3.56
N LYS A 39 -13.21 -4.57 -4.66
CA LYS A 39 -12.41 -5.10 -5.77
C LYS A 39 -10.91 -4.86 -5.58
N ILE A 40 -10.29 -5.54 -4.63
CA ILE A 40 -8.83 -5.47 -4.39
C ILE A 40 -8.21 -6.84 -4.64
N ALA A 41 -7.28 -6.92 -5.59
CA ALA A 41 -6.39 -8.06 -5.79
C ALA A 41 -4.99 -7.67 -5.29
N ILE A 42 -4.33 -8.51 -4.51
CA ILE A 42 -2.94 -8.25 -4.08
C ILE A 42 -2.10 -9.47 -4.46
N THR A 43 -1.03 -9.27 -5.22
CA THR A 43 -0.18 -10.34 -5.75
C THR A 43 1.30 -9.92 -5.67
N THR A 44 2.27 -10.78 -5.99
CA THR A 44 3.70 -10.57 -5.66
C THR A 44 4.60 -10.69 -6.89
N LEU A 45 4.40 -9.87 -7.92
CA LEU A 45 5.28 -9.82 -9.10
C LEU A 45 5.96 -8.47 -9.22
N ASN A 46 7.23 -8.47 -9.69
CA ASN A 46 8.26 -7.41 -9.63
C ASN A 46 7.92 -6.10 -10.39
N SER A 47 6.75 -5.50 -10.20
CA SER A 47 6.30 -4.33 -10.98
C SER A 47 5.24 -3.51 -10.24
N ASP A 48 5.22 -2.19 -10.46
CA ASP A 48 4.23 -1.21 -9.97
C ASP A 48 2.82 -1.53 -10.48
N ALA A 49 2.17 -2.40 -9.75
CA ALA A 49 1.05 -3.17 -10.24
C ALA A 49 -0.25 -2.47 -10.44
N CYS A 50 -0.50 -1.47 -9.60
CA CYS A 50 -1.77 -0.80 -9.57
C CYS A 50 -1.93 0.00 -10.87
N ARG A 51 -0.80 0.47 -11.39
CA ARG A 51 -0.70 1.16 -12.69
C ARG A 51 -0.76 0.16 -13.85
N LEU A 52 -0.18 -1.04 -13.70
CA LEU A 52 -0.36 -2.13 -14.69
C LEU A 52 -1.80 -2.64 -14.77
N ALA A 53 -2.56 -2.62 -13.67
CA ALA A 53 -3.98 -2.97 -13.66
C ALA A 53 -4.79 -2.03 -14.54
N GLN A 54 -4.52 -0.73 -14.55
CA GLN A 54 -5.21 0.20 -15.46
C GLN A 54 -4.95 -0.12 -16.94
N LYS A 55 -3.75 -0.64 -17.26
CA LYS A 55 -3.37 -1.03 -18.62
C LYS A 55 -4.00 -2.36 -19.05
N ILE A 56 -4.24 -3.27 -18.11
CA ILE A 56 -4.63 -4.67 -18.39
C ILE A 56 -6.12 -4.92 -18.09
N CYS A 57 -6.67 -4.33 -17.04
CA CYS A 57 -8.04 -4.53 -16.57
C CYS A 57 -8.97 -3.43 -17.08
N LYS A 58 -10.05 -3.83 -17.78
CA LYS A 58 -11.14 -2.94 -18.22
C LYS A 58 -12.11 -2.56 -17.08
N HIS A 59 -11.86 -2.98 -15.85
CA HIS A 59 -12.80 -2.89 -14.72
C HIS A 59 -12.10 -2.34 -13.46
N ASP A 60 -12.90 -1.70 -12.61
CA ASP A 60 -12.55 -0.96 -11.38
C ASP A 60 -11.89 -1.79 -10.26
N GLU A 61 -10.89 -2.61 -10.60
CA GLU A 61 -10.17 -3.50 -9.69
C GLU A 61 -8.80 -2.88 -9.36
N ILE A 62 -8.50 -2.73 -8.07
CA ILE A 62 -7.18 -2.31 -7.60
C ILE A 62 -6.31 -3.56 -7.47
N VAL A 63 -5.24 -3.66 -8.27
CA VAL A 63 -4.25 -4.73 -8.14
C VAL A 63 -2.99 -4.19 -7.47
N VAL A 64 -2.67 -4.62 -6.26
CA VAL A 64 -1.40 -4.28 -5.59
C VAL A 64 -0.41 -5.43 -5.80
N LEU A 65 0.63 -5.22 -6.60
CA LEU A 65 1.80 -6.08 -6.75
C LEU A 65 2.98 -5.30 -6.26
N SER A 66 3.59 -5.79 -5.20
CA SER A 66 4.97 -5.44 -4.91
C SER A 66 5.59 -6.56 -4.10
N PRO A 67 6.43 -7.41 -4.71
CA PRO A 67 7.18 -8.43 -3.97
C PRO A 67 8.09 -7.80 -2.91
N TRP A 68 8.50 -6.54 -3.10
CA TRP A 68 9.29 -5.77 -2.15
C TRP A 68 8.55 -5.46 -0.85
N ILE A 69 7.24 -5.20 -0.95
CA ILE A 69 6.38 -4.91 0.20
C ILE A 69 6.36 -6.11 1.19
N PHE A 70 6.37 -7.35 0.68
CA PHE A 70 6.27 -8.55 1.52
C PHE A 70 7.61 -9.13 1.98
N THR A 71 8.73 -8.78 1.33
CA THR A 71 10.03 -9.44 1.57
C THR A 71 10.63 -9.09 2.94
N TYR A 72 10.24 -7.95 3.52
CA TYR A 72 10.91 -7.39 4.70
C TYR A 72 10.04 -7.30 5.95
N ILE A 73 8.82 -7.84 5.96
CA ILE A 73 8.03 -7.93 7.20
C ILE A 73 8.53 -9.13 8.01
N PRO A 74 9.13 -8.92 9.20
CA PRO A 74 9.54 -10.04 10.04
C PRO A 74 8.34 -10.89 10.48
N ALA A 75 8.56 -12.19 10.64
CA ALA A 75 7.55 -13.06 11.23
C ALA A 75 7.19 -12.56 12.64
N GLY A 76 5.89 -12.35 12.89
CA GLY A 76 5.38 -11.83 14.17
C GLY A 76 5.39 -10.30 14.30
N ALA A 77 5.72 -9.56 13.24
CA ALA A 77 5.57 -8.11 13.24
C ALA A 77 4.10 -7.68 13.41
N CYS A 78 3.89 -6.52 14.03
CA CYS A 78 2.61 -5.94 14.39
C CYS A 78 2.54 -4.45 14.07
N GLU A 79 1.36 -3.82 14.22
CA GLU A 79 1.13 -2.40 13.89
C GLU A 79 2.03 -1.40 14.67
N ALA A 80 2.71 -1.84 15.74
CA ALA A 80 3.69 -1.04 16.47
C ALA A 80 5.10 -1.07 15.85
N ASP A 81 5.38 -2.05 14.97
CA ASP A 81 6.66 -2.22 14.31
C ASP A 81 6.77 -1.33 13.07
N ARG A 82 7.97 -0.77 12.85
CA ARG A 82 8.28 0.18 11.78
C ARG A 82 8.01 -0.41 10.40
N GLU A 83 8.43 -1.65 10.18
CA GLU A 83 8.28 -2.39 8.93
C GLU A 83 6.81 -2.69 8.61
N PHE A 84 6.00 -2.95 9.64
CA PHE A 84 4.56 -3.19 9.48
C PHE A 84 3.82 -1.89 9.14
N ARG A 85 4.18 -0.77 9.78
CA ARG A 85 3.62 0.54 9.42
C ARG A 85 3.97 0.93 8.00
N TYR A 86 5.22 0.71 7.59
CA TYR A 86 5.65 0.94 6.22
C TYR A 86 4.91 0.07 5.21
N PHE A 87 4.68 -1.21 5.53
CA PHE A 87 3.83 -2.08 4.72
C PHE A 87 2.44 -1.48 4.52
N ILE A 88 1.77 -1.06 5.60
CA ILE A 88 0.43 -0.45 5.51
C ILE A 88 0.51 0.79 4.62
N PHE A 89 1.50 1.66 4.82
CA PHE A 89 1.72 2.84 3.99
C PHE A 89 1.84 2.48 2.50
N CYS A 90 2.65 1.49 2.13
CA CYS A 90 2.79 1.08 0.73
C CYS A 90 1.47 0.59 0.13
N ILE A 91 0.67 -0.18 0.87
CA ILE A 91 -0.67 -0.59 0.41
C ILE A 91 -1.56 0.63 0.18
N LEU A 92 -1.57 1.60 1.11
CA LEU A 92 -2.35 2.83 0.97
C LEU A 92 -1.88 3.69 -0.20
N HIS A 93 -0.56 3.78 -0.43
CA HIS A 93 0.06 4.51 -1.53
C HIS A 93 -0.38 3.95 -2.89
N GLU A 94 -0.35 2.63 -3.08
CA GLU A 94 -0.84 1.99 -4.31
C GLU A 94 -2.34 2.23 -4.52
N ILE A 95 -3.13 2.17 -3.44
CA ILE A 95 -4.55 2.49 -3.50
C ILE A 95 -4.78 3.96 -3.89
N ALA A 96 -3.93 4.88 -3.42
CA ALA A 96 -3.99 6.29 -3.81
C ALA A 96 -3.77 6.45 -5.32
N HIS A 97 -2.75 5.80 -5.90
CA HIS A 97 -2.56 5.78 -7.36
C HIS A 97 -3.81 5.31 -8.11
N ALA A 98 -4.46 4.24 -7.63
CA ALA A 98 -5.68 3.72 -8.24
C ALA A 98 -6.83 4.73 -8.21
N ILE A 99 -7.07 5.33 -7.05
CA ILE A 99 -8.19 6.26 -6.83
C ILE A 99 -7.99 7.54 -7.64
N LEU A 100 -6.76 8.04 -7.69
CA LEU A 100 -6.38 9.24 -8.43
C LEU A 100 -6.23 8.98 -9.94
N LYS A 101 -6.30 7.71 -10.36
CA LYS A 101 -6.12 7.27 -11.75
C LYS A 101 -4.77 7.73 -12.32
N HIS A 102 -3.73 7.60 -11.49
CA HIS A 102 -2.36 7.89 -11.89
C HIS A 102 -1.92 6.98 -13.03
N SER A 103 -1.18 7.55 -13.99
CA SER A 103 -0.67 6.86 -15.16
C SER A 103 0.55 6.00 -14.82
N PRO A 104 0.87 4.98 -15.65
CA PRO A 104 2.10 4.20 -15.50
C PRO A 104 3.37 5.05 -15.67
N PRO A 105 4.47 4.74 -14.94
CA PRO A 105 5.73 5.49 -15.02
C PRO A 105 6.30 5.58 -16.43
N GLU A 106 6.13 4.55 -17.26
CA GLU A 106 6.68 4.51 -18.62
C GLU A 106 6.01 5.50 -19.59
N GLU A 107 4.84 6.04 -19.22
CA GLU A 107 4.06 6.99 -20.01
C GLU A 107 4.29 8.44 -19.57
N LEU A 108 5.15 8.66 -18.58
CA LEU A 108 5.35 9.92 -17.89
C LEU A 108 6.78 10.44 -18.04
N SER A 109 6.94 11.76 -18.08
CA SER A 109 8.24 12.35 -17.80
C SER A 109 8.63 12.13 -16.33
N SER A 110 9.92 12.21 -16.02
CA SER A 110 10.41 12.07 -14.65
C SER A 110 9.72 13.02 -13.67
N LYS A 111 9.41 14.26 -14.11
CA LYS A 111 8.73 15.27 -13.29
C LYS A 111 7.26 14.90 -13.04
N GLU A 112 6.55 14.45 -14.06
CA GLU A 112 5.14 14.03 -13.91
C GLU A 112 5.01 12.76 -13.07
N ASN A 113 6.00 11.88 -13.11
CA ASN A 113 6.04 10.73 -12.21
C ASN A 113 6.27 11.19 -10.77
N GLU A 114 7.27 12.05 -10.51
CA GLU A 114 7.54 12.60 -9.18
C GLU A 114 6.32 13.30 -8.57
N GLU A 115 5.59 14.10 -9.36
CA GLU A 115 4.34 14.74 -8.90
C GLU A 115 3.26 13.72 -8.50
N GLN A 116 3.14 12.60 -9.23
CA GLN A 116 2.20 11.53 -8.90
C GLN A 116 2.62 10.71 -7.69
N GLU A 117 3.91 10.48 -7.48
CA GLU A 117 4.43 9.86 -6.25
C GLU A 117 4.14 10.75 -5.04
N ASP A 118 4.46 12.05 -5.12
CA ASP A 118 4.24 13.01 -4.04
C ASP A 118 2.76 13.13 -3.66
N GLU A 119 1.87 13.12 -4.66
CA GLU A 119 0.43 13.13 -4.41
C GLU A 119 -0.04 11.83 -3.73
N ALA A 120 0.41 10.66 -4.20
CA ALA A 120 0.06 9.39 -3.60
C ALA A 120 0.59 9.25 -2.16
N ASP A 121 1.82 9.68 -1.90
CA ASP A 121 2.43 9.72 -0.57
C ASP A 121 1.60 10.57 0.39
N LYS A 122 1.18 11.76 -0.06
CA LYS A 122 0.36 12.67 0.74
C LYS A 122 -0.96 12.01 1.17
N TYR A 123 -1.68 11.39 0.23
CA TYR A 123 -2.94 10.71 0.54
C TYR A 123 -2.73 9.51 1.47
N ALA A 124 -1.70 8.69 1.22
CA ALA A 124 -1.39 7.54 2.06
C ALA A 124 -1.05 7.94 3.50
N ILE A 125 -0.23 8.97 3.69
CA ILE A 125 0.10 9.53 5.01
C ILE A 125 -1.15 10.09 5.69
N GLU A 126 -1.99 10.83 4.96
CA GLU A 126 -3.22 11.40 5.50
C GLU A 126 -4.17 10.30 6.00
N TRP A 127 -4.44 9.28 5.19
CA TRP A 127 -5.31 8.16 5.55
C TRP A 127 -4.74 7.39 6.73
N PHE A 128 -3.43 7.14 6.72
CA PHE A 128 -2.76 6.44 7.80
C PHE A 128 -2.94 7.18 9.12
N ASN A 129 -2.56 8.45 9.14
CA ASN A 129 -2.54 9.26 10.34
C ASN A 129 -3.95 9.58 10.85
N LYS A 130 -4.92 9.71 9.94
CA LYS A 130 -6.34 9.83 10.32
C LYS A 130 -6.81 8.60 11.09
N TYR A 131 -6.54 7.39 10.60
CA TYR A 131 -6.92 6.16 11.30
C TYR A 131 -6.23 6.06 12.66
N VAL A 132 -4.94 6.39 12.75
CA VAL A 132 -4.19 6.41 14.02
C VAL A 132 -4.84 7.35 15.03
N LEU A 133 -5.17 8.58 14.62
CA LEU A 133 -5.82 9.57 15.49
C LEU A 133 -7.20 9.10 15.95
N GLU A 134 -8.01 8.53 15.06
CA GLU A 134 -9.33 7.96 15.38
C GLU A 134 -9.25 6.73 16.30
N ASN A 135 -8.09 6.06 16.32
CA ASN A 135 -7.84 4.87 17.12
C ASN A 135 -6.74 5.07 18.18
N ALA A 136 -6.50 6.30 18.63
CA ALA A 136 -5.38 6.65 19.53
C ALA A 136 -5.28 5.76 20.79
N ARG A 137 -6.41 5.26 21.30
CA ARG A 137 -6.49 4.30 22.42
C ARG A 137 -5.74 2.97 22.19
N LYS A 138 -5.39 2.63 20.95
CA LYS A 138 -4.64 1.42 20.58
C LYS A 138 -3.12 1.59 20.73
N GLY A 139 -2.63 2.78 21.08
CA GLY A 139 -1.19 3.04 21.20
C GLY A 139 -0.45 3.02 19.85
N LEU A 140 -1.16 3.28 18.75
CA LEU A 140 -0.58 3.36 17.42
C LEU A 140 0.17 4.68 17.23
N THR A 141 1.27 4.63 16.48
CA THR A 141 2.11 5.78 16.17
C THR A 141 1.83 6.26 14.75
N GLN A 142 1.77 7.58 14.56
CA GLN A 142 1.67 8.21 13.25
C GLN A 142 2.92 7.92 12.40
N ILE A 143 2.78 7.98 11.08
CA ILE A 143 3.89 7.87 10.13
C ILE A 143 4.19 9.24 9.51
N ASN A 144 5.45 9.48 9.16
CA ASN A 144 5.89 10.67 8.43
C ASN A 144 6.78 10.31 7.24
N ILE A 145 7.03 11.30 6.38
CA ILE A 145 7.79 11.11 5.15
C ILE A 145 9.26 10.80 5.42
N GLU A 146 9.82 11.30 6.52
CA GLU A 146 11.20 11.01 6.93
C GLU A 146 11.38 9.53 7.27
N GLU A 147 10.48 8.94 8.06
CA GLU A 147 10.47 7.51 8.40
C GLU A 147 10.35 6.64 7.15
N ILE A 148 9.47 7.03 6.21
CA ILE A 148 9.29 6.34 4.93
C ILE A 148 10.59 6.34 4.12
N ARG A 149 11.21 7.52 3.96
CA ARG A 149 12.46 7.68 3.21
C ARG A 149 13.61 6.87 3.82
N GLU A 150 13.76 6.88 5.13
CA GLU A 150 14.79 6.09 5.81
C GLU A 150 14.64 4.59 5.55
N ILE A 151 13.40 4.07 5.55
CA ILE A 151 13.13 2.65 5.27
C ILE A 151 13.42 2.34 3.80
N GLN A 152 12.99 3.21 2.88
CA GLN A 152 13.29 3.07 1.45
C GLN A 152 14.79 3.03 1.18
N GLU A 153 15.56 3.94 1.78
CA GLU A 153 17.03 3.95 1.67
C GLU A 153 17.68 2.71 2.27
N GLU A 154 17.16 2.20 3.39
CA GLU A 154 17.63 0.96 4.00
C GLU A 154 17.37 -0.24 3.08
N TYR A 155 16.19 -0.33 2.49
CA TYR A 155 15.81 -1.41 1.58
C TYR A 155 16.61 -1.33 0.29
N GLN A 156 16.78 -0.15 -0.30
CA GLN A 156 17.63 0.05 -1.48
C GLN A 156 19.07 -0.39 -1.23
N ARG A 157 19.64 -0.06 -0.06
CA ARG A 157 20.99 -0.51 0.32
C ARG A 157 21.06 -2.02 0.46
N LYS A 158 20.09 -2.65 1.13
CA LYS A 158 20.02 -4.11 1.29
C LYS A 158 19.90 -4.82 -0.07
N THR A 159 19.07 -4.30 -0.96
CA THR A 159 18.90 -4.83 -2.33
C THR A 159 20.18 -4.68 -3.16
N ALA A 160 20.83 -3.52 -3.11
CA ALA A 160 22.10 -3.29 -3.82
C ALA A 160 23.21 -4.22 -3.33
N GLN A 161 23.22 -4.57 -2.04
CA GLN A 161 24.15 -5.56 -1.48
C GLN A 161 23.86 -6.97 -2.00
N LEU A 162 22.59 -7.36 -2.09
CA LEU A 162 22.21 -8.68 -2.61
C LEU A 162 22.54 -8.84 -4.11
N ILE A 163 22.38 -7.78 -4.90
CA ILE A 163 22.69 -7.81 -6.35
C ILE A 163 24.20 -7.84 -6.61
N ASN A 164 25.01 -7.14 -5.80
CA ASN A 164 26.47 -7.12 -5.95
C ASN A 164 27.18 -8.41 -5.47
N TRP A 165 26.43 -9.35 -4.88
CA TRP A 165 26.95 -10.63 -4.39
C TRP A 165 26.53 -11.83 -5.26
N GLY A 166 25.85 -11.59 -6.38
CA GLY A 166 25.50 -12.60 -7.41
C GLY A 166 26.38 -12.50 -8.65
#